data_AF-A0A2N5A9R7-F1
#
_entry.id   AF-A0A2N5A9R7-F1
#
_cell.length_a   1.000
_cell.length_b   1.000
_cell.length_c   1.000
_cell.angle_alpha   90.00
_cell.angle_beta   90.00
_cell.angle_gamma   90.00
#
_symmetry.space_group_name_H-M   'P 1'
#
loop_
_entity.id
_entity.type
_entity.pdbx_description
1 polymer ?
#
loop_
_entity_poly.entity_id
_entity_poly.type
_entity_poly.pdbx_seq_one_letter_code
_entity_poly.pdbx_strand_id
1 'polypeptide(L)'
;MSSLYQSMIAVIEQSITPLAGRLGQQKYVIAIRDGFTAALPFMIIGSFMLVFIFPPFSPDTTNGFARGWLDFSQHYREQLMLPFNLSMGVMTFFISVGIGASLGRQFQLDPV
;
A
#
# COMPACT_ATOMS: atom_id res chain seq x y z
N MET A 1 -12.40 32.35 -20.34
CA MET A 1 -12.23 31.35 -19.26
C MET A 1 -13.59 31.19 -18.60
N SER A 2 -14.27 30.06 -18.82
CA SER A 2 -15.71 29.85 -18.60
C SER A 2 -16.16 29.98 -17.14
N SER A 3 -17.29 30.65 -16.88
CA SER A 3 -17.86 30.83 -15.52
C SER A 3 -18.09 29.52 -14.77
N LEU A 4 -18.35 28.41 -15.49
CA LEU A 4 -18.45 27.07 -14.94
C LEU A 4 -17.20 26.62 -14.19
N TYR A 5 -16.01 26.99 -14.68
CA TYR A 5 -14.73 26.66 -14.04
C TYR A 5 -14.59 27.40 -12.70
N GLN A 6 -14.97 28.67 -12.65
CA GLN A 6 -14.96 29.46 -11.42
C GLN A 6 -15.95 28.92 -10.39
N SER A 7 -17.16 28.53 -10.82
CA SER A 7 -18.14 27.90 -9.93
C SER A 7 -17.67 26.56 -9.38
N MET A 8 -17.00 25.73 -10.20
CA MET A 8 -16.42 24.46 -9.73
C MET A 8 -15.30 24.67 -8.70
N ILE A 9 -14.41 25.63 -8.93
CA ILE A 9 -13.38 26.00 -7.95
C ILE A 9 -14.03 26.49 -6.66
N ALA A 10 -15.04 27.36 -6.75
CA ALA A 10 -15.74 27.85 -5.57
C ALA A 10 -16.35 26.72 -4.74
N VAL A 11 -16.96 25.71 -5.37
CA VAL A 11 -17.48 24.53 -4.65
C VAL A 11 -16.37 23.71 -4.00
N ILE A 12 -15.23 23.52 -4.68
CA ILE A 12 -14.08 22.82 -4.12
C ILE A 12 -13.55 23.56 -2.90
N GLU A 13 -13.27 24.85 -3.02
CA GLU A 13 -12.68 25.66 -1.95
C GLU A 13 -13.62 25.83 -0.76
N GLN A 14 -14.91 26.01 -1.02
CA GLN A 14 -15.88 26.37 0.02
C GLN A 14 -16.49 25.15 0.72
N SER A 15 -16.54 23.99 0.05
CA SER A 15 -17.18 22.77 0.60
C SER A 15 -16.21 21.60 0.74
N ILE A 16 -15.42 21.28 -0.29
CA ILE A 16 -14.60 20.06 -0.30
C ILE A 16 -13.33 20.25 0.53
N THR A 17 -12.61 21.35 0.35
CA THR A 17 -11.39 21.67 1.09
C THR A 17 -11.58 21.68 2.61
N PRO A 18 -12.58 22.39 3.19
CA PRO A 18 -12.78 22.38 4.63
C PRO A 18 -13.23 21.01 5.17
N LEU A 19 -14.00 20.25 4.38
CA LEU A 19 -14.40 18.89 4.76
C LEU A 19 -13.19 17.95 4.81
N ALA A 20 -12.35 17.97 3.76
CA ALA A 20 -11.12 17.20 3.69
C ALA A 20 -10.14 17.59 4.81
N GLY A 21 -10.03 18.88 5.13
CA GLY A 21 -9.24 19.37 6.25
C GLY A 21 -9.71 18.80 7.59
N ARG A 22 -11.02 18.83 7.86
CA ARG A 22 -11.59 18.26 9.10
C ARG A 22 -11.39 16.74 9.20
N LEU A 23 -11.57 16.02 8.10
CA LEU A 23 -11.36 14.57 8.05
C LEU A 23 -9.88 14.21 8.23
N GLY A 24 -8.98 14.92 7.57
CA GLY A 24 -7.53 14.70 7.66
C GLY A 24 -6.93 15.05 9.02
N GLN A 25 -7.58 15.92 9.79
CA GLN A 25 -7.18 16.29 11.15
C GLN A 25 -7.80 15.38 12.22
N GLN A 26 -8.69 14.46 11.85
CA GLN A 26 -9.36 13.58 12.79
C GLN A 26 -8.37 12.51 13.29
N LYS A 27 -8.20 12.42 14.61
CA LYS A 27 -7.19 11.58 15.26
C LYS A 27 -7.21 10.09 14.87
N TYR A 28 -8.39 9.52 14.61
CA TYR A 28 -8.49 8.12 14.20
C TYR A 28 -8.08 7.90 12.74
N VAL A 29 -8.44 8.84 11.85
CA VAL A 29 -7.98 8.86 10.45
C VAL A 29 -6.46 9.00 10.38
N ILE A 30 -5.89 9.89 11.19
CA ILE A 30 -4.43 10.03 11.31
C ILE A 30 -3.80 8.72 11.79
N ALA A 31 -4.34 8.11 12.85
CA ALA A 31 -3.81 6.85 13.37
C ALA A 31 -3.84 5.71 12.33
N ILE A 32 -4.94 5.59 11.58
CA ILE A 32 -5.07 4.61 10.49
C ILE A 32 -4.02 4.90 9.42
N ARG A 33 -3.93 6.14 8.93
CA ARG A 33 -2.96 6.56 7.91
C ARG A 33 -1.53 6.23 8.33
N ASP A 34 -1.17 6.58 9.57
CA ASP A 34 0.18 6.39 10.08
C ASP A 34 0.50 4.90 10.25
N GLY A 35 -0.46 4.09 10.71
CA GLY A 35 -0.34 2.63 10.80
C GLY A 35 -0.12 1.97 9.43
N PHE A 36 -0.86 2.40 8.40
CA PHE A 36 -0.63 1.95 7.03
C PHE A 36 0.71 2.43 6.47
N THR A 37 1.13 3.65 6.80
CA THR A 37 2.43 4.20 6.38
C THR A 37 3.59 3.36 6.93
N ALA A 38 3.48 2.88 8.16
CA ALA A 38 4.48 1.97 8.75
C ALA A 38 4.57 0.61 8.01
N ALA A 39 3.49 0.16 7.36
CA ALA A 39 3.44 -1.10 6.62
C ALA A 39 3.81 -0.96 5.13
N LEU A 40 3.94 0.26 4.59
CA LEU A 40 4.30 0.50 3.17
C LEU A 40 5.56 -0.23 2.70
N PRO A 41 6.67 -0.26 3.47
CA PRO A 41 7.87 -0.96 3.02
C PRO A 41 7.62 -2.47 2.80
N PHE A 42 6.85 -3.11 3.68
CA PHE A 42 6.51 -4.53 3.54
C PHE A 42 5.64 -4.78 2.31
N MET A 43 4.65 -3.92 2.05
CA MET A 43 3.80 -3.99 0.85
C MET A 43 4.64 -3.91 -0.43
N ILE A 44 5.58 -2.98 -0.50
CA ILE A 44 6.46 -2.79 -1.65
C ILE A 44 7.30 -4.04 -1.88
N ILE A 45 7.94 -4.58 -0.84
CA ILE A 45 8.79 -5.78 -0.94
C ILE A 45 7.97 -6.99 -1.38
N GLY A 46 6.80 -7.23 -0.76
CA GLY A 46 5.93 -8.33 -1.12
C GLY A 46 5.47 -8.27 -2.58
N SER A 47 5.01 -7.09 -3.00
CA SER A 47 4.50 -6.86 -4.36
C SER A 47 5.61 -6.97 -5.41
N PHE A 48 6.82 -6.51 -5.09
CA PHE A 48 7.96 -6.59 -5.99
C PHE A 48 8.36 -8.05 -6.27
N MET A 49 8.22 -8.95 -5.30
CA MET A 49 8.48 -10.38 -5.50
C MET A 49 7.52 -11.03 -6.50
N LEU A 50 6.29 -10.52 -6.65
CA LEU A 50 5.33 -11.04 -7.64
C LEU A 50 5.84 -10.93 -9.08
N VAL A 51 6.71 -9.96 -9.39
CA VAL A 51 7.33 -9.84 -10.71
C VAL A 51 8.19 -11.06 -11.03
N PHE A 52 8.86 -11.61 -10.02
CA PHE A 52 9.71 -12.80 -10.16
C PHE A 52 8.89 -14.09 -10.14
N ILE A 53 7.82 -14.13 -9.34
CA ILE A 53 6.92 -15.30 -9.21
C ILE A 53 6.02 -15.44 -10.44
N PHE A 54 5.56 -14.34 -11.02
CA PHE A 54 4.61 -14.31 -12.14
C PHE A 54 5.19 -13.48 -13.30
N PRO A 55 6.22 -13.98 -13.98
CA PRO A 55 6.76 -13.28 -15.14
C PRO A 55 5.69 -13.17 -16.24
N PRO A 56 5.55 -12.01 -16.92
CA PRO A 56 4.49 -11.77 -17.89
C PRO A 56 4.83 -12.37 -19.27
N PHE A 57 5.11 -13.67 -19.32
CA PHE A 57 5.45 -14.40 -20.55
C PHE A 57 4.47 -15.55 -20.81
N SER A 58 4.16 -15.78 -22.09
CA SER A 58 3.37 -16.95 -22.51
C SER A 58 4.16 -18.25 -22.30
N PRO A 59 3.51 -19.37 -21.93
CA PRO A 59 4.14 -20.69 -21.87
C PRO A 59 4.81 -21.11 -23.20
N ASP A 60 4.28 -20.65 -24.33
CA ASP A 60 4.76 -20.97 -25.67
C ASP A 60 5.89 -20.05 -26.16
N THR A 61 6.46 -19.24 -25.26
CA THR A 61 7.54 -18.31 -25.63
C THR A 61 8.76 -19.06 -26.16
N THR A 62 9.28 -18.59 -27.29
CA THR A 62 10.51 -19.09 -27.94
C THR A 62 11.75 -18.31 -27.51
N ASN A 63 11.58 -17.22 -26.77
CA ASN A 63 12.69 -16.43 -26.23
C ASN A 63 13.35 -17.19 -25.07
N GLY A 64 14.64 -17.51 -25.22
CA GLY A 64 15.39 -18.30 -24.23
C GLY A 64 15.45 -17.67 -22.84
N PHE A 65 15.47 -16.34 -22.74
CA PHE A 65 15.40 -15.63 -21.45
C PHE A 65 14.02 -15.79 -20.80
N ALA A 66 12.96 -15.62 -21.60
CA ALA A 66 11.59 -15.73 -21.11
C ALA A 66 11.28 -17.16 -20.62
N ARG A 67 11.77 -18.18 -21.33
CA ARG A 67 11.66 -19.59 -20.92
C ARG A 67 12.48 -19.87 -19.67
N GLY A 68 13.72 -19.39 -19.59
CA GLY A 68 14.56 -19.55 -18.40
C GLY A 68 13.95 -18.89 -17.14
N TRP A 69 13.33 -17.73 -17.27
CA TRP A 69 12.59 -17.11 -16.16
C TRP A 69 11.36 -17.93 -15.79
N LEU A 70 10.55 -18.36 -16.74
CA LEU A 70 9.38 -19.21 -16.47
C LEU A 70 9.77 -20.48 -15.71
N ASP A 71 10.82 -21.17 -16.14
CA ASP A 71 11.32 -22.39 -15.51
C ASP A 71 11.84 -22.11 -14.09
N PHE A 72 12.60 -21.03 -13.90
CA PHE A 72 13.06 -20.58 -12.58
C PHE A 72 11.89 -20.29 -11.63
N SER A 73 10.88 -19.54 -12.12
CA SER A 73 9.69 -19.18 -11.36
C SER A 73 8.90 -20.43 -10.95
N GLN A 74 8.71 -21.39 -11.85
CA GLN A 74 7.96 -22.61 -11.57
C GLN A 74 8.70 -23.51 -10.57
N HIS A 75 10.01 -23.66 -10.71
CA HIS A 75 10.82 -24.52 -9.85
C HIS A 75 10.95 -23.96 -8.42
N TYR A 76 11.18 -22.65 -8.27
CA TYR A 76 11.40 -22.02 -6.97
C TYR A 76 10.16 -21.30 -6.42
N ARG A 77 8.98 -21.56 -6.97
CA ARG A 77 7.74 -20.83 -6.71
C ARG A 77 7.42 -20.68 -5.23
N GLU A 78 7.51 -21.77 -4.47
CA GLU A 78 7.21 -21.76 -3.03
C GLU A 78 8.17 -20.86 -2.24
N GLN A 79 9.46 -20.89 -2.60
CA GLN A 79 10.51 -20.10 -1.97
C GLN A 79 10.40 -18.63 -2.35
N LEU A 80 9.99 -18.34 -3.59
CA LEU A 80 9.74 -16.97 -4.05
C LEU A 80 8.46 -16.38 -3.44
N MET A 81 7.45 -17.19 -3.13
CA MET A 81 6.21 -16.75 -2.46
C MET A 81 6.41 -16.42 -0.98
N LEU A 82 7.48 -16.91 -0.33
CA LEU A 82 7.74 -16.73 1.10
C LEU A 82 7.75 -15.25 1.53
N PRO A 83 8.50 -14.34 0.88
CA PRO A 83 8.48 -12.91 1.24
C PRO A 83 7.12 -12.24 0.98
N PHE A 84 6.34 -12.69 0.00
CA PHE A 84 4.99 -12.19 -0.25
C PHE A 84 4.06 -12.61 0.90
N ASN A 85 4.11 -13.87 1.31
CA ASN A 85 3.29 -14.38 2.41
C ASN A 85 3.68 -13.74 3.76
N LEU A 86 4.98 -13.55 4.01
CA LEU A 86 5.50 -12.91 5.22
C LEU A 86 5.40 -11.38 5.22
N SER A 87 4.95 -10.76 4.14
CA SER A 87 4.63 -9.33 4.12
C SER A 87 3.12 -9.14 4.14
N MET A 88 2.40 -9.70 3.17
CA MET A 88 0.96 -9.54 3.03
C MET A 88 0.18 -10.33 4.08
N GLY A 89 0.59 -11.56 4.38
CA GLY A 89 -0.12 -12.45 5.30
C GLY A 89 -0.06 -12.03 6.77
N VAL A 90 0.98 -11.30 7.16
CA VAL A 90 1.14 -10.75 8.53
C VAL A 90 0.91 -9.24 8.60
N MET A 91 0.50 -8.61 7.49
CA MET A 91 0.33 -7.16 7.40
C MET A 91 -0.63 -6.61 8.46
N THR A 92 -1.74 -7.32 8.71
CA THR A 92 -2.74 -6.92 9.71
C THR A 92 -2.13 -6.76 11.10
N PHE A 93 -1.18 -7.62 11.47
CA PHE A 93 -0.50 -7.53 12.76
C PHE A 93 0.32 -6.24 12.86
N PHE A 94 1.19 -5.97 11.87
CA PHE A 94 2.00 -4.75 11.84
C PHE A 94 1.15 -3.48 11.81
N ILE A 95 0.10 -3.45 10.98
CA ILE A 95 -0.79 -2.30 10.89
C ILE A 95 -1.52 -2.09 12.22
N SER A 96 -2.04 -3.15 12.86
CA SER A 96 -2.75 -3.02 14.13
C SER A 96 -1.88 -2.39 15.23
N VAL A 97 -0.62 -2.80 15.33
CA VAL A 97 0.37 -2.23 16.26
C VAL A 97 0.69 -0.79 15.89
N GLY A 98 0.92 -0.50 14.60
CA GLY A 98 1.19 0.85 14.12
C GLY A 98 0.05 1.83 14.38
N ILE A 99 -1.21 1.40 14.20
CA ILE A 99 -2.40 2.18 14.53
C ILE A 99 -2.46 2.43 16.03
N GLY A 100 -2.27 1.40 16.86
CA GLY A 100 -2.27 1.52 18.32
C GLY A 100 -1.22 2.52 18.82
N ALA A 101 0.01 2.40 18.34
CA ALA A 101 1.11 3.30 18.69
C ALA A 101 0.92 4.74 18.19
N SER A 102 0.31 4.95 17.02
CA SER A 102 -0.05 6.30 16.56
C SER A 102 -1.19 6.88 17.39
N LEU A 103 -2.21 6.09 17.70
CA LEU A 103 -3.34 6.53 18.53
C LEU A 103 -2.91 6.88 19.96
N GLY A 104 -2.03 6.07 20.57
CA GLY A 104 -1.43 6.37 21.88
C GLY A 104 -0.73 7.73 21.88
N ARG A 105 0.08 8.01 20.85
CA ARG A 105 0.70 9.34 20.64
C ARG A 105 -0.32 10.47 20.50
N GLN A 106 -1.42 10.26 19.78
CA GLN A 106 -2.51 11.24 19.66
C GLN A 106 -3.19 11.55 21.01
N PHE A 107 -3.14 10.60 21.96
CA PHE A 107 -3.65 10.77 23.32
C PHE A 107 -2.57 11.11 24.36
N GLN A 108 -1.33 11.41 23.93
CA GLN A 108 -0.19 11.67 24.82
C GLN A 108 0.12 10.52 25.79
N LEU A 109 -0.20 9.29 25.40
CA LEU A 109 0.15 8.07 26.11
C LEU A 109 1.47 7.51 25.57
N ASP A 110 2.11 6.63 26.34
CA ASP A 110 3.27 5.89 25.86
C ASP A 110 2.87 5.03 24.65
N PRO A 111 3.50 5.21 23.48
CA PRO A 111 3.20 4.39 22.31
C PRO A 111 3.68 2.94 22.40
N VAL A 112 4.53 2.58 23.38
CA VAL A 112 5.08 1.23 23.58
C VAL A 112 5.17 0.87 25.06
#